data_AF-A0A9D8MMG2-F1
#
_entry.id   AF-A0A9D8MMG2-F1
#
_cell.length_a   1.000
_cell.length_b   1.000
_cell.length_c   1.000
_cell.angle_alpha   90.00
_cell.angle_beta   90.00
_cell.angle_gamma   90.00
#
_symmetry.space_group_name_H-M   'P 1'
#
loop_
_entity.id
_entity.type
_entity.pdbx_description
1 polymer ?
#
loop_
_entity_poly.entity_id
_entity_poly.type
_entity_poly.pdbx_seq_one_letter_code
_entity_poly.pdbx_strand_id
1 'polypeptide(L)'
;MNPIAQATRLKLLRFVLFASGIAWGASIFGVILPWDNAETLLQGLGAHPVEYDPMLNYWLRMAAGAFTLVGCVFFVMAWKPQRYAAMIPLFGWLMLLEGVILLISGLSLKLQPFPFTADTTFCLLAGAAILWLKDAAKQKDPSSNP
;
A
#
# COMPACT_ATOMS: atom_id res chain seq x y z
N MET A 1 -9.05 28.13 -7.94
CA MET A 1 -9.63 26.76 -7.98
C MET A 1 -10.81 26.74 -7.03
N ASN A 2 -11.94 26.14 -7.43
CA ASN A 2 -13.16 26.14 -6.62
C ASN A 2 -12.90 25.47 -5.24
N PRO A 3 -13.25 26.11 -4.11
CA PRO A 3 -13.02 25.58 -2.76
C PRO A 3 -13.67 24.21 -2.53
N ILE A 4 -14.84 23.95 -3.14
CA ILE A 4 -15.52 22.66 -3.08
C ILE A 4 -14.68 21.57 -3.77
N ALA A 5 -14.13 21.89 -4.94
CA ALA A 5 -13.27 20.96 -5.67
C ALA A 5 -11.98 20.62 -4.89
N GLN A 6 -11.44 21.58 -4.12
CA GLN A 6 -10.27 21.33 -3.28
C GLN A 6 -10.58 20.41 -2.10
N ALA A 7 -11.67 20.68 -1.38
CA ALA A 7 -12.09 19.84 -0.26
C ALA A 7 -12.35 18.39 -0.72
N THR A 8 -12.96 18.21 -1.90
CA THR A 8 -13.17 16.88 -2.49
C THR A 8 -11.86 16.19 -2.84
N ARG A 9 -10.90 16.89 -3.47
CA ARG A 9 -9.57 16.32 -3.79
C ARG A 9 -8.81 15.91 -2.54
N LEU A 10 -8.88 16.70 -1.47
CA LEU A 10 -8.24 16.36 -0.20
C LEU A 10 -8.88 15.12 0.44
N LYS A 11 -10.22 15.02 0.45
CA LYS A 11 -10.93 13.82 0.92
C LYS A 11 -10.56 12.59 0.11
N LEU A 12 -10.49 12.71 -1.21
CA LEU A 12 -10.09 11.62 -2.08
C LEU A 12 -8.63 11.20 -1.83
N LEU A 13 -7.72 12.16 -1.63
CA LEU A 13 -6.33 11.85 -1.26
C LEU A 13 -6.26 11.08 0.05
N ARG A 14 -7.00 11.52 1.08
CA ARG A 14 -7.06 10.81 2.36
C ARG A 14 -7.61 9.40 2.19
N PHE A 15 -8.67 9.23 1.39
CA PHE A 15 -9.25 7.93 1.11
C PHE A 15 -8.23 6.99 0.45
N VAL A 16 -7.54 7.45 -0.60
CA VAL A 16 -6.54 6.62 -1.30
C VAL A 16 -5.39 6.27 -0.36
N LEU A 17 -4.86 7.23 0.41
CA LEU A 17 -3.81 6.98 1.40
C LEU A 17 -4.26 5.97 2.47
N PHE A 18 -5.50 6.08 2.94
CA PHE A 18 -6.06 5.15 3.92
C PHE A 18 -6.24 3.74 3.34
N ALA A 19 -6.75 3.63 2.11
CA ALA A 19 -6.87 2.37 1.39
C ALA A 19 -5.49 1.72 1.19
N SER A 20 -4.46 2.50 0.81
CA SER A 20 -3.07 2.03 0.76
C SER A 20 -2.58 1.56 2.13
N GLY A 21 -2.93 2.27 3.21
CA GLY A 21 -2.66 1.86 4.58
C GLY A 21 -3.23 0.48 4.90
N ILE A 22 -4.47 0.20 4.49
CA ILE A 22 -5.10 -1.12 4.67
C ILE A 22 -4.38 -2.19 3.84
N ALA A 23 -4.16 -1.93 2.55
CA ALA A 23 -3.57 -2.91 1.64
C ALA A 23 -2.17 -3.36 2.10
N TRP A 24 -1.29 -2.39 2.40
CA TRP A 24 0.05 -2.68 2.92
C TRP A 24 0.01 -3.21 4.35
N GLY A 25 -0.86 -2.64 5.19
CA GLY A 25 -1.01 -3.01 6.60
C GLY A 25 -1.58 -4.41 6.83
N ALA A 26 -2.33 -4.98 5.88
CA ALA A 26 -2.83 -6.36 5.94
C ALA A 26 -1.68 -7.38 6.08
N SER A 27 -0.47 -7.01 5.67
CA SER A 27 0.74 -7.83 5.87
C SER A 27 1.02 -8.19 7.34
N ILE A 28 0.42 -7.49 8.32
CA ILE A 28 0.59 -7.79 9.75
C ILE A 28 0.28 -9.25 10.08
N PHE A 29 -0.64 -9.89 9.34
CA PHE A 29 -0.96 -11.31 9.52
C PHE A 29 0.26 -12.21 9.31
N GLY A 30 1.15 -11.89 8.36
CA GLY A 30 2.41 -12.62 8.14
C GLY A 30 3.44 -12.44 9.27
N VAL A 31 3.27 -11.45 10.15
CA VAL A 31 4.13 -11.24 11.32
C VAL A 31 3.64 -12.05 12.52
N ILE A 32 2.33 -12.03 12.77
CA ILE A 32 1.75 -12.50 14.04
C ILE A 32 1.25 -13.95 13.97
N LEU A 33 0.89 -14.45 12.78
CA LEU A 33 0.32 -15.78 12.69
C LEU A 33 1.38 -16.87 12.92
N PRO A 34 0.99 -18.02 13.50
CA PRO A 34 1.77 -19.25 13.42
C PRO A 34 2.02 -19.65 11.96
N TRP A 35 3.11 -20.38 11.71
CA TRP A 35 3.50 -20.80 10.36
C TRP A 35 2.36 -21.49 9.62
N ASP A 36 1.72 -22.49 10.22
CA ASP A 36 0.65 -23.28 9.58
C ASP A 36 -0.51 -22.41 9.08
N ASN A 37 -0.85 -21.36 9.84
CA ASN A 37 -1.90 -20.40 9.44
C ASN A 37 -1.42 -19.46 8.34
N ALA A 38 -0.16 -19.01 8.40
CA ALA A 38 0.43 -18.17 7.37
C ALA A 38 0.60 -18.93 6.04
N GLU A 39 1.01 -20.19 6.10
CA GLU A 39 1.09 -21.10 4.96
C GLU A 39 -0.30 -21.30 4.34
N THR A 40 -1.32 -21.59 5.17
CA THR A 40 -2.71 -21.73 4.69
C THR A 40 -3.19 -20.47 3.96
N LEU A 41 -2.86 -19.28 4.47
CA LEU A 41 -3.18 -18.03 3.78
C LEU A 41 -2.43 -17.90 2.44
N LEU A 42 -1.13 -18.21 2.41
CA LEU A 42 -0.33 -18.19 1.18
C LEU A 42 -0.87 -19.17 0.14
N GLN A 43 -1.29 -20.37 0.55
CA GLN A 43 -1.93 -21.34 -0.32
C GLN A 43 -3.26 -20.82 -0.87
N GLY A 44 -4.05 -20.14 -0.03
CA GLY A 44 -5.26 -19.43 -0.48
C GLY A 44 -4.98 -18.31 -1.50
N LEU A 45 -3.74 -17.83 -1.55
CA LEU A 45 -3.23 -16.87 -2.53
C LEU A 45 -2.48 -17.55 -3.70
N GLY A 46 -2.60 -18.88 -3.85
CA GLY A 46 -2.05 -19.63 -4.98
C GLY A 46 -0.62 -20.16 -4.78
N ALA A 47 -0.06 -20.08 -3.57
CA ALA A 47 1.19 -20.79 -3.26
C ALA A 47 0.96 -22.31 -3.20
N HIS A 48 1.99 -23.08 -3.57
CA HIS A 48 2.01 -24.51 -3.30
C HIS A 48 2.33 -24.78 -1.83
N PRO A 49 2.06 -25.99 -1.30
CA PRO A 49 2.49 -26.38 0.04
C PRO A 49 3.98 -26.11 0.25
N VAL A 50 4.31 -25.50 1.39
CA VAL A 50 5.65 -25.04 1.72
C VAL A 50 6.09 -25.76 2.98
N GLU A 51 7.09 -26.64 2.84
CA GLU A 51 7.68 -27.29 4.00
C GLU A 51 8.25 -26.24 4.97
N TYR A 52 8.08 -26.48 6.27
CA TYR A 52 8.55 -25.56 7.28
C TYR A 52 10.08 -25.44 7.22
N ASP A 53 10.53 -24.23 6.88
CA ASP A 53 11.93 -23.83 6.98
C ASP A 53 12.04 -22.59 7.90
N PRO A 54 12.89 -22.63 8.96
CA PRO A 54 13.03 -21.51 9.88
C PRO A 54 13.46 -20.21 9.23
N MET A 55 14.31 -20.26 8.20
CA MET A 55 14.78 -19.07 7.48
C MET A 55 13.65 -18.48 6.63
N LEU A 56 12.85 -19.32 5.98
CA LEU A 56 11.69 -18.86 5.21
C LEU A 56 10.62 -18.22 6.11
N ASN A 57 10.34 -18.81 7.27
CA ASN A 57 9.45 -18.20 8.28
C ASN A 57 10.00 -16.85 8.77
N TYR A 58 11.31 -16.76 8.99
CA TYR A 58 11.96 -15.49 9.32
C TYR A 58 11.82 -14.44 8.19
N TRP A 59 12.06 -14.81 6.94
CA TRP A 59 11.93 -13.91 5.78
C TRP A 59 10.50 -13.43 5.56
N LEU A 60 9.53 -14.33 5.71
CA LEU A 60 8.11 -13.98 5.65
C LEU A 60 7.79 -12.91 6.70
N ARG A 61 8.17 -13.13 7.96
CA ARG A 61 7.93 -12.17 9.06
C ARG A 61 8.64 -10.84 8.83
N MET A 62 9.87 -10.88 8.31
CA MET A 62 10.65 -9.68 7.99
C MET A 62 9.97 -8.85 6.89
N ALA A 63 9.60 -9.48 5.77
CA ALA A 63 8.91 -8.81 4.67
C ALA A 63 7.54 -8.27 5.10
N ALA A 64 6.76 -9.11 5.78
CA ALA A 64 5.46 -8.76 6.35
C ALA A 64 5.56 -7.57 7.32
N GLY A 65 6.60 -7.55 8.17
CA GLY A 65 6.87 -6.45 9.10
C GLY A 65 7.20 -5.15 8.37
N ALA A 66 8.08 -5.20 7.36
CA ALA A 66 8.40 -4.03 6.55
C ALA A 66 7.16 -3.46 5.84
N PHE A 67 6.35 -4.30 5.22
CA PHE A 67 5.12 -3.87 4.55
C PHE A 67 4.06 -3.33 5.53
N THR A 68 3.96 -3.92 6.71
CA THR A 68 3.11 -3.38 7.78
C THR A 68 3.51 -1.96 8.16
N LEU A 69 4.82 -1.73 8.35
CA LEU A 69 5.33 -0.40 8.70
C LEU A 69 5.05 0.62 7.58
N VAL A 70 5.19 0.22 6.31
CA VAL A 70 4.78 1.04 5.16
C VAL A 70 3.29 1.40 5.26
N GLY A 71 2.42 0.43 5.59
CA GLY A 71 1.00 0.65 5.84
C GLY A 71 0.74 1.66 6.97
N CYS A 72 1.49 1.58 8.07
CA CYS A 72 1.42 2.58 9.15
C CYS A 72 1.79 3.99 8.67
N VAL A 73 2.82 4.13 7.83
CA VAL A 73 3.21 5.43 7.27
C VAL A 73 2.09 5.99 6.38
N PHE A 74 1.43 5.14 5.58
CA PHE A 74 0.25 5.54 4.81
C PHE A 74 -0.89 6.03 5.70
N PHE A 75 -1.20 5.34 6.80
CA PHE A 75 -2.21 5.81 7.76
C PHE A 75 -1.85 7.17 8.39
N VAL A 76 -0.59 7.38 8.75
CA VAL A 76 -0.12 8.67 9.28
C VAL A 76 -0.29 9.79 8.25
N MET A 77 0.05 9.53 6.98
CA MET A 77 -0.18 10.48 5.89
C MET A 77 -1.67 10.72 5.63
N ALA A 78 -2.53 9.70 5.75
CA ALA A 78 -3.97 9.84 5.61
C ALA A 78 -4.59 10.71 6.73
N TRP A 79 -4.08 10.58 7.96
CA TRP A 79 -4.56 11.33 9.13
C TRP A 79 -4.27 12.83 9.03
N LYS A 80 -3.04 13.19 8.63
CA LYS A 80 -2.60 14.59 8.49
C LYS A 80 -1.83 14.83 7.18
N PRO A 81 -2.49 14.75 6.01
CA PRO A 81 -1.82 14.82 4.71
C PRO A 81 -1.05 16.12 4.50
N GLN A 82 -1.55 17.24 5.02
CA GLN A 82 -0.89 18.54 4.90
C GLN A 82 0.44 18.62 5.65
N ARG A 83 0.56 17.94 6.80
CA ARG A 83 1.82 17.88 7.56
C ARG A 83 2.89 17.07 6.83
N TYR A 84 2.47 16.07 6.04
CA TYR A 84 3.35 15.15 5.34
C TYR A 84 3.35 15.36 3.83
N ALA A 85 3.00 16.57 3.36
CA ALA A 85 2.84 16.87 1.94
C ALA A 85 4.08 16.58 1.08
N ALA A 86 5.28 16.62 1.67
CA ALA A 86 6.53 16.27 1.00
C ALA A 86 6.71 14.75 0.81
N MET A 87 6.18 13.92 1.72
CA MET A 87 6.30 12.45 1.65
C MET A 87 5.29 11.83 0.68
N ILE A 88 4.11 12.42 0.56
CA ILE A 88 3.03 11.92 -0.31
C ILE A 88 3.49 11.65 -1.75
N PRO A 89 4.18 12.56 -2.46
CA PRO A 89 4.65 12.25 -3.81
C PRO A 89 5.73 11.18 -3.86
N LEU A 90 6.58 11.08 -2.84
CA LEU A 90 7.58 10.00 -2.75
C LEU A 90 6.88 8.65 -2.66
N PHE A 91 5.90 8.50 -1.78
CA PHE A 91 5.14 7.26 -1.62
C PHE A 91 4.26 6.94 -2.83
N GLY A 92 3.74 7.96 -3.52
CA GLY A 92 3.07 7.78 -4.81
C GLY A 92 4.00 7.17 -5.87
N TRP A 93 5.24 7.67 -5.97
CA TRP A 93 6.24 7.09 -6.87
C TRP A 93 6.70 5.69 -6.43
N LEU A 94 6.90 5.45 -5.13
CA LEU A 94 7.23 4.12 -4.62
C LEU A 94 6.16 3.09 -4.97
N MET A 95 4.87 3.44 -4.86
CA MET A 95 3.79 2.54 -5.30
C MET A 95 3.82 2.26 -6.80
N LEU A 96 4.12 3.26 -7.63
CA LEU A 96 4.24 3.04 -9.08
C LEU A 96 5.41 2.13 -9.42
N LEU A 97 6.58 2.38 -8.82
CA LEU A 97 7.77 1.57 -9.04
C LEU A 97 7.57 0.14 -8.55
N GLU A 98 6.96 -0.05 -7.37
CA GLU A 98 6.59 -1.35 -6.86
C GLU A 98 5.61 -2.06 -7.81
N GLY A 99 4.58 -1.37 -8.29
CA GLY A 99 3.65 -1.93 -9.27
C GLY A 99 4.34 -2.39 -10.56
N VAL A 100 5.35 -1.66 -11.03
CA VAL A 100 6.15 -2.07 -12.19
C VAL A 100 7.02 -3.29 -11.87
N ILE A 101 7.64 -3.33 -10.69
CA ILE A 101 8.44 -4.48 -10.22
C ILE A 101 7.54 -5.71 -10.14
N LEU A 102 6.38 -5.62 -9.50
CA LEU A 102 5.39 -6.70 -9.40
C LEU A 102 4.93 -7.17 -10.78
N LEU A 103 4.63 -6.24 -11.69
CA LEU A 103 4.25 -6.56 -13.07
C LEU A 103 5.33 -7.39 -13.78
N ILE A 104 6.58 -6.93 -13.74
CA ILE A 104 7.70 -7.63 -14.39
C ILE A 104 7.91 -8.99 -13.75
N SER A 105 8.03 -9.04 -12.42
CA SER A 105 8.25 -10.28 -11.67
C SER A 105 7.13 -11.29 -11.86
N GLY A 106 5.86 -10.87 -11.80
CA GLY A 106 4.72 -11.76 -11.95
C GLY A 106 4.60 -12.34 -13.36
N LEU A 107 4.90 -11.55 -14.40
CA LEU A 107 4.95 -12.04 -15.78
C LEU A 107 6.14 -12.99 -15.99
N SER A 108 7.32 -12.66 -15.47
CA SER A 108 8.51 -13.53 -15.56
C SER A 108 8.32 -14.88 -14.84
N LEU A 109 7.66 -14.87 -13.69
CA LEU A 109 7.35 -16.06 -12.89
C LEU A 109 6.09 -16.80 -13.36
N LYS A 110 5.37 -16.26 -14.36
CA LYS A 110 4.10 -16.81 -14.88
C LYS A 110 3.08 -17.08 -13.77
N LEU A 111 2.96 -16.14 -12.83
CA LEU A 111 2.04 -16.27 -11.71
C LEU A 111 0.59 -16.35 -12.19
N GLN A 112 -0.24 -17.04 -11.40
CA GLN A 112 -1.68 -17.02 -11.62
C GLN A 112 -2.22 -15.58 -11.50
N PRO A 113 -3.31 -15.22 -12.22
CA PRO A 113 -3.81 -13.85 -12.22
C PRO A 113 -4.14 -13.30 -10.83
N PHE A 114 -4.60 -14.12 -9.89
CA PHE A 114 -4.84 -13.70 -8.51
C PHE A 114 -3.82 -14.36 -7.58
N PRO A 115 -3.21 -13.62 -6.63
CA PRO A 115 -3.43 -12.21 -6.28
C PRO A 115 -2.63 -11.20 -7.13
N PHE A 116 -1.72 -11.68 -7.98
CA PHE A 116 -0.76 -10.87 -8.75
C PHE A 116 -1.38 -9.62 -9.42
N THR A 117 -2.45 -9.79 -10.19
CA THR A 117 -3.09 -8.69 -10.93
C THR A 117 -3.76 -7.69 -9.99
N ALA A 118 -4.33 -8.15 -8.88
CA ALA A 118 -4.96 -7.27 -7.90
C ALA A 118 -3.89 -6.38 -7.25
N ASP A 119 -2.77 -6.98 -6.84
CA ASP A 119 -1.69 -6.29 -6.14
C ASP A 119 -0.98 -5.27 -7.05
N THR A 120 -0.65 -5.71 -8.27
CA THR A 120 -0.06 -4.86 -9.31
C THR A 120 -0.97 -3.70 -9.69
N THR A 121 -2.25 -3.99 -9.95
CA THR A 121 -3.23 -2.96 -10.36
C THR A 121 -3.46 -1.97 -9.23
N PHE A 122 -3.56 -2.45 -7.99
CA PHE A 122 -3.71 -1.58 -6.83
C PHE A 122 -2.51 -0.64 -6.69
N CYS A 123 -1.28 -1.17 -6.78
CA CYS A 123 -0.06 -0.38 -6.71
C CYS A 123 -0.01 0.74 -7.77
N LEU A 124 -0.29 0.39 -9.04
CA LEU A 124 -0.27 1.34 -10.14
C LEU A 124 -1.39 2.39 -10.02
N LEU A 125 -2.63 1.99 -9.74
CA LEU A 125 -3.76 2.91 -9.67
C LEU A 125 -3.68 3.82 -8.45
N ALA A 126 -3.39 3.28 -7.26
CA ALA A 126 -3.28 4.09 -6.05
C ALA A 126 -2.05 5.01 -6.12
N GLY A 127 -0.91 4.53 -6.63
CA GLY A 127 0.28 5.37 -6.86
C GLY A 127 0.00 6.54 -7.81
N ALA A 128 -0.65 6.27 -8.94
CA ALA A 128 -1.06 7.31 -9.90
C ALA A 128 -2.06 8.30 -9.27
N ALA A 129 -3.06 7.80 -8.53
CA ALA A 129 -4.04 8.64 -7.85
C ALA A 129 -3.40 9.54 -6.79
N ILE A 130 -2.46 9.03 -5.99
CA ILE A 130 -1.69 9.81 -5.02
C ILE A 130 -0.92 10.93 -5.72
N LEU A 131 -0.21 10.63 -6.81
CA LEU A 131 0.55 11.63 -7.56
C LEU A 131 -0.33 12.69 -8.21
N TRP A 132 -1.51 12.30 -8.70
CA TRP A 132 -2.49 13.22 -9.27
C TRP A 132 -3.12 14.15 -8.21
N LEU A 133 -3.28 13.66 -6.98
CA LEU A 133 -3.91 14.38 -5.88
C LEU A 133 -2.93 15.10 -4.94
N LYS A 134 -1.61 14.90 -5.10
CA LYS A 134 -0.56 15.39 -4.18
C LYS A 134 -0.67 16.88 -3.84
N ASP A 135 -1.09 17.71 -4.79
CA ASP A 135 -1.15 19.16 -4.59
C ASP A 135 -2.30 19.57 -3.65
N ALA A 136 -3.29 18.70 -3.45
CA ALA A 136 -4.34 18.90 -2.44
C ALA A 136 -3.78 18.92 -1.01
N ALA A 137 -2.64 18.26 -0.76
CA ALA A 137 -1.99 18.29 0.55
C ALA A 137 -1.20 19.59 0.80
N LYS A 138 -0.77 20.31 -0.25
CA LYS A 138 0.04 21.54 -0.10
C LYS A 138 -0.80 22.77 0.27
N GLN A 139 -2.10 22.72 0.03
CA GLN A 139 -2.98 23.86 0.26
C GLN A 139 -3.56 23.80 1.68
N LYS A 140 -3.38 24.89 2.43
CA LYS A 140 -3.95 25.05 3.77
C LYS A 140 -5.48 25.02 3.65
N ASP A 141 -6.14 24.18 4.45
CA ASP A 141 -7.59 24.02 4.39
C ASP A 141 -8.28 25.38 4.67
N PRO A 142 -9.06 25.94 3.73
CA PRO A 142 -9.74 27.22 3.95
C PRO A 142 -10.78 27.15 5.08
N SER A 143 -11.21 25.96 5.50
CA SER A 143 -12.10 25.75 6.66
C SER A 143 -11.39 25.68 8.01
N SER A 144 -10.05 25.81 8.04
CA SER A 144 -9.25 25.76 9.27
C SER A 144 -8.90 27.12 9.88
N ASN A 145 -9.54 28.21 9.42
CA ASN A 145 -9.47 29.49 10.12
C ASN A 145 -10.50 29.50 11.27
N PRO A 146 -10.08 29.79 12.52
CA PRO A 146 -10.99 29.99 13.64
C PRO A 146 -11.89 31.21 13.45
#